data_AF-A0AAD3X1S2-F1
#
_entry.id   AF-A0AAD3X1S2-F1
#
_cell.length_a   1.000
_cell.length_b   1.000
_cell.length_c   1.000
_cell.angle_alpha   90.00
_cell.angle_beta   90.00
_cell.angle_gamma   90.00
#
_symmetry.space_group_name_H-M   'P 1'
#
loop_
_entity.id
_entity.type
_entity.pdbx_description
1 polymer ?
#
loop_
_entity_poly.entity_id
_entity_poly.type
_entity_poly.pdbx_seq_one_letter_code
_entity_poly.pdbx_strand_id
1 'polypeptide(L)'
;MRGVPTVQAETDADELRALQRRAYGRDGILTDAETRRLRELEDARRSPVTPPAVETRVDSSPEQPSPAPADVPDDAGGHAVVDAPEPEAITEDRRSFSTVRRVLRRYRVGVSALAVMTVALGVGIGGALFATRADGIALSAAQQERRDALAAADFDSGSLLAVAQDEDALAWYATKDDGGVVCLILDIGDRSQSNCLPTGDIGRGLSVSFPVPIDDPEDDTRSLGGVSATMLVSTAGEPMVALQRRSMSSTSSSQFAGAERARAEELADEGFAFSLTIVGSFRTQPVWVGDRVSERGEVEKCLIIDAGDLTTCESPSDAWESGIDARIDGVGGAEVGSTVLEARFTRWQTPYLVIGEASASPGAPQDTVRVEAPPGDPIVVEPPGRDSDG
;
A
#
# COMPACT_ATOMS: atom_id res chain seq x y z
N MET A 1 -52.92 -12.50 -38.57
CA MET A 1 -52.02 -13.47 -37.91
C MET A 1 -50.59 -12.94 -38.00
N ARG A 2 -50.09 -12.31 -36.94
CA ARG A 2 -48.68 -11.91 -36.75
C ARG A 2 -48.33 -12.23 -35.31
N GLY A 3 -47.50 -13.23 -35.10
CA GLY A 3 -47.06 -13.69 -33.79
C GLY A 3 -46.03 -14.80 -33.95
N VAL A 4 -44.79 -14.43 -34.29
CA VAL A 4 -43.62 -15.34 -34.32
C VAL A 4 -42.26 -14.68 -33.98
N PRO A 5 -42.06 -13.36 -33.72
CA PRO A 5 -40.69 -12.85 -33.51
C PRO A 5 -40.10 -13.14 -32.13
N THR A 6 -40.93 -13.31 -31.08
CA THR A 6 -40.45 -13.45 -29.69
C THR A 6 -39.92 -14.86 -29.37
N VAL A 7 -40.60 -15.89 -29.86
CA VAL A 7 -40.20 -17.30 -29.62
C VAL A 7 -38.84 -17.58 -30.26
N GLN A 8 -38.58 -17.01 -31.45
CA GLN A 8 -37.31 -17.21 -32.15
C GLN A 8 -36.14 -16.50 -31.45
N ALA A 9 -36.38 -15.31 -30.89
CA ALA A 9 -35.38 -14.57 -30.13
C ALA A 9 -35.04 -15.25 -28.78
N GLU A 10 -36.02 -15.87 -28.12
CA GLU A 10 -35.79 -16.67 -26.91
C GLU A 10 -34.98 -17.93 -27.21
N THR A 11 -35.29 -18.63 -28.32
CA THR A 11 -34.53 -19.81 -28.74
C THR A 11 -33.10 -19.47 -29.15
N ASP A 12 -32.86 -18.35 -29.82
CA ASP A 12 -31.52 -17.90 -30.20
C ASP A 12 -30.69 -17.49 -28.97
N ALA A 13 -31.32 -16.90 -27.95
CA ALA A 13 -30.65 -16.53 -26.70
C ALA A 13 -30.28 -17.77 -25.85
N ASP A 14 -31.11 -18.81 -25.87
CA ASP A 14 -30.82 -20.08 -25.20
C ASP A 14 -29.70 -20.86 -25.91
N GLU A 15 -29.72 -20.87 -27.25
CA GLU A 15 -28.67 -21.47 -28.09
C GLU A 15 -27.31 -20.77 -27.86
N LEU A 16 -27.30 -19.44 -27.81
CA LEU A 16 -26.10 -18.65 -27.51
C LEU A 16 -25.51 -19.01 -26.13
N ARG A 17 -26.35 -19.07 -25.09
CA ARG A 17 -25.90 -19.45 -23.73
C ARG A 17 -25.37 -20.89 -23.66
N ALA A 18 -25.91 -21.80 -24.46
CA ALA A 18 -25.41 -23.18 -24.55
C ALA A 18 -24.07 -23.26 -25.30
N LEU A 19 -23.87 -22.47 -26.35
CA LEU A 19 -22.61 -22.40 -27.09
C LEU A 19 -21.51 -21.70 -26.29
N GLN A 20 -21.80 -20.61 -25.59
CA GLN A 20 -20.83 -19.88 -24.75
C GLN A 20 -20.35 -20.74 -23.57
N ARG A 21 -21.25 -21.50 -22.92
CA ARG A 21 -20.85 -22.43 -21.85
C ARG A 21 -19.92 -23.55 -22.34
N ARG A 22 -20.03 -23.94 -23.61
CA ARG A 22 -19.15 -24.96 -24.21
C ARG A 22 -17.84 -24.36 -24.73
N ALA A 23 -17.88 -23.17 -25.30
CA ALA A 23 -16.71 -22.43 -25.78
C ALA A 23 -15.75 -22.05 -24.63
N TYR A 24 -16.32 -21.55 -23.53
CA TYR A 24 -15.57 -21.00 -22.39
C TYR A 24 -15.59 -21.91 -21.16
N GLY A 25 -16.14 -23.13 -21.31
CA GLY A 25 -16.14 -24.15 -20.27
C GLY A 25 -14.82 -24.92 -20.22
N ARG A 26 -14.67 -25.73 -19.17
CA ARG A 26 -13.44 -26.46 -18.83
C ARG A 26 -12.87 -27.33 -19.97
N ASP A 27 -13.72 -27.80 -20.88
CA ASP A 27 -13.32 -28.71 -21.97
C ASP A 27 -13.23 -28.02 -23.34
N GLY A 28 -13.59 -26.74 -23.49
CA GLY A 28 -13.27 -25.83 -24.60
C GLY A 28 -13.44 -26.30 -26.06
N ILE A 29 -14.05 -27.45 -26.34
CA ILE A 29 -14.09 -28.04 -27.67
C ILE A 29 -15.42 -27.68 -28.35
N LEU A 30 -15.32 -26.88 -29.42
CA LEU A 30 -16.38 -26.65 -30.37
C LEU A 30 -15.97 -27.17 -31.74
N THR A 31 -16.95 -27.68 -32.50
CA THR A 31 -16.75 -27.97 -33.92
C THR A 31 -16.69 -26.67 -34.74
N ASP A 32 -16.15 -26.72 -35.95
CA ASP A 32 -16.10 -25.54 -36.86
C ASP A 32 -17.50 -25.00 -37.19
N ALA A 33 -18.50 -25.89 -37.23
CA ALA A 33 -19.89 -25.51 -37.45
C ALA A 33 -20.47 -24.73 -36.26
N GLU A 34 -20.18 -25.18 -35.04
CA GLU A 34 -20.64 -24.53 -33.81
C GLU A 34 -19.92 -23.21 -33.55
N THR A 35 -18.64 -23.12 -33.89
CA THR A 35 -17.87 -21.88 -33.80
C THR A 35 -18.42 -20.81 -34.76
N ARG A 36 -18.83 -21.21 -35.96
CA ARG A 36 -19.48 -20.30 -36.93
C ARG A 36 -20.84 -19.82 -36.40
N ARG A 37 -21.64 -20.74 -35.87
CA ARG A 37 -22.96 -20.45 -35.29
C ARG A 37 -22.88 -19.51 -34.07
N LEU A 38 -21.86 -19.69 -33.22
CA LEU A 38 -21.59 -18.81 -32.09
C LEU A 38 -21.32 -17.36 -32.55
N ARG A 39 -20.46 -17.18 -33.56
CA ARG A 39 -20.17 -15.83 -34.10
C ARG A 39 -21.40 -15.16 -34.69
N GLU A 40 -22.21 -15.90 -35.45
CA GLU A 40 -23.47 -15.39 -36.02
C GLU A 40 -24.43 -14.88 -34.94
N LEU A 41 -24.57 -15.62 -33.83
CA LEU A 41 -25.45 -15.23 -32.72
C LEU A 41 -24.88 -14.04 -31.91
N GLU A 42 -23.56 -13.95 -31.76
CA GLU A 42 -22.91 -12.82 -31.08
C GLU A 42 -22.97 -11.53 -31.90
N ASP A 43 -22.80 -11.61 -33.23
CA ASP A 43 -22.91 -10.47 -34.13
C ASP A 43 -24.37 -9.99 -34.27
N ALA A 44 -25.33 -10.92 -34.27
CA ALA A 44 -26.75 -10.59 -34.22
C ALA A 44 -27.13 -9.82 -32.93
N ARG A 45 -26.48 -10.13 -31.79
CA ARG A 45 -26.67 -9.40 -30.53
C ARG A 45 -25.94 -8.06 -30.48
N ARG A 46 -24.80 -7.94 -31.18
CA ARG A 46 -23.97 -6.74 -31.20
C ARG A 46 -24.53 -5.64 -32.11
N SER A 47 -25.40 -5.97 -33.07
CA SER A 47 -26.06 -4.98 -33.93
C SER A 47 -27.09 -4.15 -33.13
N PRO A 48 -26.85 -2.84 -32.90
CA PRO A 48 -27.75 -2.03 -32.10
C PRO A 48 -28.99 -1.66 -32.92
N VAL A 49 -30.16 -2.17 -32.52
CA VAL A 49 -31.43 -1.48 -32.80
C VAL A 49 -31.43 -0.24 -31.90
N THR A 50 -31.30 0.94 -32.48
CA THR A 50 -31.44 2.24 -31.82
C THR A 50 -32.77 2.29 -31.04
N PRO A 51 -32.76 2.35 -29.70
CA PRO A 51 -33.98 2.55 -28.94
C PRO A 51 -34.32 4.06 -28.86
N PRO A 52 -35.60 4.45 -28.97
CA PRO A 52 -36.00 5.80 -28.60
C PRO A 52 -35.93 5.96 -27.08
N ALA A 53 -35.51 7.14 -26.64
CA ALA A 53 -35.41 7.54 -25.24
C ALA A 53 -36.75 7.38 -24.50
N VAL A 54 -36.75 6.59 -23.42
CA VAL A 54 -37.78 6.68 -22.39
C VAL A 54 -37.14 6.51 -21.01
N GLU A 55 -37.53 7.47 -20.17
CA GLU A 55 -37.21 7.81 -18.79
C GLU A 55 -37.02 6.65 -17.79
N THR A 56 -36.02 6.89 -16.95
CA THR A 56 -35.67 6.19 -15.72
C THR A 56 -36.85 6.13 -14.74
N ARG A 57 -37.25 4.91 -14.34
CA ARG A 57 -37.99 4.69 -13.10
C ARG A 57 -37.30 3.57 -12.31
N VAL A 58 -36.66 3.98 -11.22
CA VAL A 58 -36.11 3.11 -10.19
C VAL A 58 -37.31 2.52 -9.43
N ASP A 59 -37.40 1.19 -9.39
CA ASP A 59 -38.27 0.49 -8.45
C ASP A 59 -37.45 -0.57 -7.71
N SER A 60 -37.56 -0.52 -6.39
CA SER A 60 -36.73 -1.19 -5.41
C SER A 60 -37.16 -2.65 -5.24
N SER A 61 -36.20 -3.58 -5.19
CA SER A 61 -36.47 -4.98 -4.82
C SER A 61 -35.92 -5.29 -3.42
N PRO A 62 -36.66 -6.01 -2.57
CA PRO A 62 -36.34 -6.15 -1.15
C PRO A 62 -35.39 -7.30 -0.82
N GLU A 63 -34.68 -7.06 0.26
CA GLU A 63 -33.76 -7.89 1.04
C GLU A 63 -34.28 -9.31 1.34
N GLN A 64 -33.46 -10.33 1.07
CA GLN A 64 -33.65 -11.69 1.58
C GLN A 64 -32.56 -12.01 2.63
N PRO A 65 -32.93 -12.53 3.82
CA PRO A 65 -32.01 -12.78 4.92
C PRO A 65 -31.25 -14.11 4.78
N SER A 66 -29.98 -14.07 5.18
CA SER A 66 -29.06 -15.21 5.27
C SER A 66 -29.26 -15.97 6.60
N PRO A 67 -29.32 -17.31 6.63
CA PRO A 67 -29.38 -18.07 7.89
C PRO A 67 -27.99 -18.31 8.50
N ALA A 68 -27.94 -18.24 9.83
CA ALA A 68 -26.79 -18.48 10.69
C ALA A 68 -26.27 -19.95 10.67
N PRO A 69 -24.99 -20.19 11.00
CA PRO A 69 -24.43 -21.53 11.15
C PRO A 69 -24.78 -22.14 12.51
N ALA A 70 -25.02 -23.46 12.52
CA ALA A 70 -25.30 -24.27 13.69
C ALA A 70 -24.02 -24.79 14.35
N ASP A 71 -24.04 -24.79 15.69
CA ASP A 71 -23.08 -25.37 16.63
C ASP A 71 -22.84 -26.88 16.40
N VAL A 72 -21.58 -27.30 16.54
CA VAL A 72 -21.19 -28.70 16.85
C VAL A 72 -20.07 -28.68 17.90
N PRO A 73 -20.08 -29.58 18.90
CA PRO A 73 -19.31 -29.42 20.14
C PRO A 73 -17.89 -29.98 20.08
N ASP A 74 -17.10 -29.41 20.99
CA ASP A 74 -15.84 -29.84 21.62
C ASP A 74 -15.74 -31.35 21.87
N ASP A 75 -14.64 -31.98 21.46
CA ASP A 75 -14.20 -33.28 21.98
C ASP A 75 -12.76 -33.20 22.48
N ALA A 76 -12.65 -33.21 23.80
CA ALA A 76 -11.42 -33.23 24.57
C ALA A 76 -10.90 -34.68 24.63
N GLY A 77 -9.82 -34.95 23.89
CA GLY A 77 -9.07 -36.21 23.96
C GLY A 77 -7.66 -36.01 24.48
N GLY A 78 -7.48 -35.99 25.80
CA GLY A 78 -6.16 -35.96 26.44
C GLY A 78 -5.29 -37.17 26.08
N HIS A 79 -4.00 -36.93 25.87
CA HIS A 79 -3.00 -37.99 25.82
C HIS A 79 -2.04 -37.85 26.99
N ALA A 80 -2.11 -38.87 27.84
CA ALA A 80 -1.33 -39.06 29.03
C ALA A 80 0.14 -39.33 28.71
N VAL A 81 0.98 -38.78 29.57
CA VAL A 81 2.42 -39.00 29.70
C VAL A 81 2.70 -40.50 29.84
N VAL A 82 3.53 -41.05 28.95
CA VAL A 82 4.07 -42.41 29.09
C VAL A 82 5.31 -42.33 29.98
N ASP A 83 5.18 -42.97 31.13
CA ASP A 83 6.18 -43.10 32.18
C ASP A 83 7.34 -44.02 31.75
N ALA A 84 8.55 -43.64 32.11
CA ALA A 84 9.78 -44.37 31.82
C ALA A 84 10.06 -45.40 32.93
N PRO A 85 10.47 -46.65 32.62
CA PRO A 85 10.85 -47.58 33.68
C PRO A 85 12.24 -47.24 34.25
N GLU A 86 12.27 -47.05 35.57
CA GLU A 86 13.47 -47.05 36.42
C GLU A 86 14.33 -48.31 36.20
N PRO A 87 15.67 -48.18 36.13
CA PRO A 87 16.56 -49.34 36.19
C PRO A 87 16.89 -49.70 37.64
N GLU A 88 16.57 -50.94 38.02
CA GLU A 88 17.00 -51.57 39.26
C GLU A 88 18.54 -51.65 39.35
N ALA A 89 19.04 -51.37 40.55
CA ALA A 89 20.44 -51.48 40.93
C ALA A 89 20.90 -52.95 40.93
N ILE A 90 21.81 -53.30 40.03
CA ILE A 90 22.59 -54.54 40.13
C ILE A 90 23.95 -54.20 40.73
N THR A 91 24.18 -54.81 41.89
CA THR A 91 25.39 -54.77 42.71
C THR A 91 26.66 -55.20 41.97
N GLU A 92 27.75 -54.55 42.33
CA GLU A 92 29.12 -54.71 41.84
C GLU A 92 29.58 -56.17 41.67
N ASP A 93 30.13 -56.51 40.49
CA ASP A 93 31.24 -57.47 40.43
C ASP A 93 32.52 -56.74 40.03
N ARG A 94 33.37 -56.60 41.04
CA ARG A 94 34.50 -55.68 41.13
C ARG A 94 35.77 -56.43 40.79
N ARG A 95 35.94 -56.89 39.54
CA ARG A 95 37.19 -57.59 39.14
C ARG A 95 37.43 -57.73 37.63
N SER A 96 37.35 -56.66 36.82
CA SER A 96 37.95 -56.70 35.46
C SER A 96 38.16 -55.33 34.78
N PHE A 97 38.54 -54.27 35.49
CA PHE A 97 38.64 -52.92 34.89
C PHE A 97 40.05 -52.30 34.91
N SER A 98 41.11 -53.07 35.18
CA SER A 98 42.49 -52.54 35.13
C SER A 98 43.18 -52.68 33.77
N THR A 99 42.74 -53.62 32.91
CA THR A 99 43.42 -53.89 31.64
C THR A 99 42.82 -53.14 30.44
N VAL A 100 41.50 -52.88 30.45
CA VAL A 100 40.78 -52.19 29.35
C VAL A 100 41.04 -50.68 29.35
N ARG A 101 41.29 -50.08 30.52
CA ARG A 101 41.51 -48.63 30.69
C ARG A 101 42.85 -48.13 30.10
N ARG A 102 43.81 -49.03 29.87
CA ARG A 102 45.13 -48.68 29.30
C ARG A 102 45.14 -48.70 27.77
N VAL A 103 44.26 -49.47 27.12
CA VAL A 103 44.14 -49.55 25.65
C VAL A 103 43.32 -48.39 25.09
N LEU A 104 42.23 -47.99 25.77
CA LEU A 104 41.37 -46.87 25.34
C LEU A 104 42.03 -45.48 25.42
N ARG A 105 43.13 -45.32 26.16
CA ARG A 105 43.86 -44.05 26.22
C ARG A 105 44.67 -43.76 24.95
N ARG A 106 44.99 -44.79 24.14
CA ARG A 106 45.78 -44.66 22.91
C ARG A 106 44.93 -44.33 21.67
N TYR A 107 43.60 -44.47 21.77
CA TYR A 107 42.65 -44.22 20.66
C TYR A 107 41.80 -42.95 20.85
N ARG A 108 42.05 -42.16 21.91
CA ARG A 108 41.33 -40.90 22.17
C ARG A 108 41.52 -39.82 21.10
N VAL A 109 42.55 -39.91 20.26
CA VAL A 109 42.81 -38.95 19.17
C VAL A 109 42.11 -39.37 17.87
N GLY A 110 41.75 -40.65 17.71
CA GLY A 110 41.11 -41.15 16.48
C GLY A 110 39.57 -41.08 16.51
N VAL A 111 38.96 -41.25 17.69
CA VAL A 111 37.49 -41.28 17.82
C VAL A 111 36.88 -39.86 17.75
N SER A 112 37.62 -38.83 18.15
CA SER A 112 37.18 -37.44 18.06
C SER A 112 37.15 -36.92 16.62
N ALA A 113 38.12 -37.28 15.78
CA ALA A 113 38.18 -36.84 14.40
C ALA A 113 37.03 -37.42 13.55
N LEU A 114 36.68 -38.69 13.78
CA LEU A 114 35.57 -39.35 13.08
C LEU A 114 34.22 -38.77 13.50
N ALA A 115 34.01 -38.51 14.80
CA ALA A 115 32.79 -37.89 15.32
C ALA A 115 32.61 -36.45 14.76
N VAL A 116 33.68 -35.66 14.72
CA VAL A 116 33.68 -34.32 14.11
C VAL A 116 33.41 -34.39 12.62
N MET A 117 33.98 -35.35 11.89
CA MET A 117 33.65 -35.54 10.47
C MET A 117 32.19 -35.94 10.27
N THR A 118 31.62 -36.85 11.06
CA THR A 118 30.20 -37.22 10.93
C THR A 118 29.26 -36.08 11.32
N VAL A 119 29.61 -35.24 12.28
CA VAL A 119 28.84 -34.02 12.59
C VAL A 119 28.98 -32.99 11.49
N ALA A 120 30.18 -32.76 10.94
CA ALA A 120 30.39 -31.84 9.83
C ALA A 120 29.70 -32.30 8.54
N LEU A 121 29.73 -33.60 8.25
CA LEU A 121 29.04 -34.20 7.11
C LEU A 121 27.52 -34.23 7.33
N GLY A 122 27.07 -34.48 8.56
CA GLY A 122 25.66 -34.43 8.96
C GLY A 122 25.08 -33.01 8.94
N VAL A 123 25.86 -31.99 9.30
CA VAL A 123 25.49 -30.58 9.16
C VAL A 123 25.52 -30.15 7.69
N GLY A 124 26.47 -30.64 6.89
CA GLY A 124 26.52 -30.35 5.45
C GLY A 124 25.38 -30.99 4.66
N ILE A 125 25.06 -32.26 4.92
CA ILE A 125 24.00 -33.00 4.22
C ILE A 125 22.63 -32.68 4.82
N GLY A 126 22.52 -32.55 6.14
CA GLY A 126 21.31 -32.11 6.83
C GLY A 126 20.95 -30.66 6.50
N GLY A 127 21.95 -29.76 6.38
CA GLY A 127 21.74 -28.40 5.91
C GLY A 127 21.32 -28.32 4.44
N ALA A 128 21.74 -29.25 3.57
CA ALA A 128 21.31 -29.28 2.18
C ALA A 128 19.92 -29.91 1.97
N LEU A 129 19.50 -30.85 2.84
CA LEU A 129 18.22 -31.56 2.74
C LEU A 129 17.11 -30.93 3.60
N PHE A 130 17.48 -30.18 4.65
CA PHE A 130 16.57 -29.43 5.54
C PHE A 130 16.85 -27.93 5.57
N ALA A 131 17.66 -27.39 4.65
CA ALA A 131 17.43 -26.01 4.24
C ALA A 131 15.99 -25.99 3.75
N THR A 132 15.11 -25.44 4.59
CA THR A 132 13.88 -24.83 4.10
C THR A 132 14.27 -24.12 2.83
N ARG A 133 13.62 -24.46 1.70
CA ARG A 133 13.65 -23.59 0.53
C ARG A 133 13.02 -22.27 0.97
N ALA A 134 13.79 -21.45 1.68
CA ALA A 134 13.69 -20.03 1.50
C ALA A 134 14.35 -19.85 0.13
N ASP A 135 13.55 -19.90 -0.92
CA ASP A 135 13.86 -19.28 -2.21
C ASP A 135 13.90 -17.74 -2.00
N GLY A 136 14.69 -17.32 -1.02
CA GLY A 136 14.82 -15.96 -0.56
C GLY A 136 15.90 -15.27 -1.38
N ILE A 137 15.58 -14.07 -1.83
CA ILE A 137 16.52 -13.22 -2.54
C ILE A 137 17.77 -13.03 -1.67
N ALA A 138 18.95 -13.25 -2.26
CA ALA A 138 20.21 -13.06 -1.57
C ALA A 138 20.41 -11.56 -1.28
N LEU A 139 20.31 -11.19 0.00
CA LEU A 139 20.38 -9.79 0.42
C LEU A 139 21.83 -9.32 0.55
N SER A 140 22.13 -8.15 -0.01
CA SER A 140 23.36 -7.41 0.28
C SER A 140 23.41 -6.95 1.74
N ALA A 141 24.59 -6.52 2.21
CA ALA A 141 24.75 -6.03 3.59
C ALA A 141 23.82 -4.83 3.90
N ALA A 142 23.69 -3.89 2.96
CA ALA A 142 22.79 -2.75 3.09
C ALA A 142 21.32 -3.18 3.15
N GLN A 143 20.93 -4.18 2.35
CA GLN A 143 19.56 -4.73 2.40
C GLN A 143 19.28 -5.52 3.68
N GLN A 144 20.29 -6.14 4.29
CA GLN A 144 20.16 -6.79 5.59
C GLN A 144 19.95 -5.76 6.70
N GLU A 145 20.74 -4.69 6.71
CA GLU A 145 20.55 -3.57 7.64
C GLU A 145 19.16 -2.94 7.47
N ARG A 146 18.70 -2.78 6.22
CA ARG A 146 17.35 -2.28 5.94
C ARG A 146 16.27 -3.22 6.45
N ARG A 147 16.42 -4.53 6.25
CA ARG A 147 15.50 -5.54 6.80
C ARG A 147 15.42 -5.46 8.31
N ASP A 148 16.55 -5.28 8.98
CA ASP A 148 16.60 -5.20 10.44
C ASP A 148 15.92 -3.91 10.94
N ALA A 149 16.05 -2.80 10.20
CA ALA A 149 15.31 -1.56 10.47
C ALA A 149 13.79 -1.74 10.27
N LEU A 150 13.37 -2.42 9.19
CA LEU A 150 11.96 -2.73 8.96
C LEU A 150 11.39 -3.70 10.00
N ALA A 151 12.17 -4.68 10.43
CA ALA A 151 11.77 -5.66 11.44
C ALA A 151 11.57 -5.03 12.82
N ALA A 152 12.04 -3.80 13.06
CA ALA A 152 11.77 -3.04 14.27
C ALA A 152 10.34 -2.45 14.31
N ALA A 153 9.59 -2.49 13.20
CA ALA A 153 8.18 -2.16 13.20
C ALA A 153 7.33 -3.28 13.82
N ASP A 154 6.02 -3.03 14.00
CA ASP A 154 5.07 -3.99 14.56
C ASP A 154 4.74 -5.14 13.57
N PHE A 155 5.73 -5.95 13.19
CA PHE A 155 5.57 -7.18 12.42
C PHE A 155 5.80 -8.41 13.29
N ASP A 156 5.20 -9.53 12.92
CA ASP A 156 5.42 -10.80 13.59
C ASP A 156 6.88 -11.22 13.44
N SER A 157 7.48 -11.69 14.54
CA SER A 157 8.89 -12.07 14.58
C SER A 157 9.22 -13.13 13.53
N GLY A 158 10.15 -12.79 12.63
CA GLY A 158 10.59 -13.70 11.56
C GLY A 158 9.66 -13.78 10.34
N SER A 159 8.60 -12.99 10.27
CA SER A 159 7.69 -12.96 9.11
C SER A 159 8.23 -12.16 7.92
N LEU A 160 9.18 -11.26 8.15
CA LEU A 160 9.71 -10.35 7.13
C LEU A 160 10.62 -11.09 6.13
N LEU A 161 10.14 -11.24 4.89
CA LEU A 161 10.77 -12.00 3.82
C LEU A 161 10.87 -11.17 2.54
N ALA A 162 12.05 -11.13 1.92
CA ALA A 162 12.21 -10.56 0.58
C ALA A 162 11.59 -11.51 -0.45
N VAL A 163 10.65 -11.01 -1.25
CA VAL A 163 9.83 -11.82 -2.16
C VAL A 163 9.95 -11.43 -3.64
N ALA A 164 10.39 -10.20 -3.96
CA ALA A 164 10.74 -9.81 -5.32
C ALA A 164 11.80 -8.69 -5.32
N GLN A 165 12.68 -8.67 -6.31
CA GLN A 165 13.66 -7.60 -6.53
C GLN A 165 13.72 -7.23 -8.01
N ASP A 166 13.79 -5.93 -8.31
CA ASP A 166 14.00 -5.37 -9.65
C ASP A 166 14.86 -4.11 -9.54
N GLU A 167 16.12 -4.19 -9.99
CA GLU A 167 17.13 -3.14 -9.83
C GLU A 167 17.27 -2.70 -8.36
N ASP A 168 16.95 -1.44 -8.05
CA ASP A 168 16.95 -0.84 -6.72
C ASP A 168 15.62 -1.04 -5.95
N ALA A 169 14.60 -1.63 -6.58
CA ALA A 169 13.33 -1.96 -5.94
C ALA A 169 13.37 -3.33 -5.27
N LEU A 170 12.93 -3.38 -4.01
CA LEU A 170 12.84 -4.60 -3.23
C LEU A 170 11.46 -4.69 -2.56
N ALA A 171 10.73 -5.78 -2.82
CA ALA A 171 9.46 -6.05 -2.19
C ALA A 171 9.62 -7.05 -1.05
N TRP A 172 9.00 -6.73 0.09
CA TRP A 172 8.94 -7.58 1.26
C TRP A 172 7.52 -8.04 1.56
N TYR A 173 7.42 -9.27 2.01
CA TYR A 173 6.26 -9.84 2.65
C TYR A 173 6.46 -9.80 4.16
N ALA A 174 5.44 -9.44 4.93
CA ALA A 174 5.44 -9.57 6.38
C ALA A 174 4.03 -9.88 6.89
N THR A 175 3.92 -10.34 8.12
CA THR A 175 2.65 -10.50 8.81
C THR A 175 2.59 -9.67 10.10
N LYS A 176 1.38 -9.39 10.57
CA LYS A 176 1.10 -8.84 11.90
C LYS A 176 -0.01 -9.63 12.56
N ASP A 177 -0.16 -9.43 13.87
CA ASP A 177 -1.22 -10.01 14.68
C ASP A 177 -1.27 -11.54 14.55
N ASP A 178 -0.12 -12.20 14.71
CA ASP A 178 0.04 -13.65 14.60
C ASP A 178 -0.45 -14.21 13.25
N GLY A 179 -0.17 -13.50 12.16
CA GLY A 179 -0.63 -13.85 10.82
C GLY A 179 -2.07 -13.41 10.50
N GLY A 180 -2.73 -12.64 11.37
CA GLY A 180 -4.06 -12.08 11.12
C GLY A 180 -4.08 -10.98 10.05
N VAL A 181 -2.95 -10.31 9.84
CA VAL A 181 -2.76 -9.26 8.84
C VAL A 181 -1.54 -9.61 7.98
N VAL A 182 -1.68 -9.45 6.67
CA VAL A 182 -0.58 -9.60 5.70
C VAL A 182 -0.21 -8.24 5.15
N CYS A 183 1.08 -7.96 5.09
CA CYS A 183 1.63 -6.72 4.58
C CYS A 183 2.53 -6.97 3.37
N LEU A 184 2.35 -6.15 2.34
CA LEU A 184 3.29 -5.99 1.24
C LEU A 184 4.01 -4.65 1.43
N ILE A 185 5.34 -4.70 1.49
CA ILE A 185 6.20 -3.51 1.60
C ILE A 185 7.01 -3.37 0.32
N LEU A 186 7.14 -2.16 -0.21
CA LEU A 186 8.02 -1.83 -1.33
C LEU A 186 9.06 -0.81 -0.85
N ASP A 187 10.33 -1.17 -1.00
CA ASP A 187 11.49 -0.33 -0.71
C ASP A 187 12.21 0.07 -1.99
N ILE A 188 12.58 1.35 -2.11
CA ILE A 188 13.55 1.86 -3.08
C ILE A 188 14.46 2.88 -2.39
N GLY A 189 15.75 2.59 -2.37
CA GLY A 189 16.74 3.38 -1.62
C GLY A 189 16.33 3.48 -0.15
N ASP A 190 16.20 4.71 0.35
CA ASP A 190 15.82 4.96 1.75
C ASP A 190 14.31 5.06 1.97
N ARG A 191 13.51 5.01 0.89
CA ARG A 191 12.05 5.13 0.93
C ARG A 191 11.39 3.76 1.06
N SER A 192 10.34 3.69 1.88
CA SER A 192 9.50 2.51 2.06
C SER A 192 8.03 2.88 2.06
N GLN A 193 7.20 2.02 1.51
CA GLN A 193 5.75 2.05 1.74
C GLN A 193 5.22 0.65 1.96
N SER A 194 4.21 0.54 2.83
CA SER A 194 3.53 -0.71 3.11
C SER A 194 2.02 -0.60 2.89
N ASN A 195 1.43 -1.65 2.34
CA ASN A 195 -0.01 -1.86 2.35
C ASN A 195 -0.31 -3.16 3.09
N CYS A 196 -1.21 -3.11 4.07
CA CYS A 196 -1.55 -4.23 4.93
C CYS A 196 -3.06 -4.50 4.86
N LEU A 197 -3.44 -5.77 4.73
CA LEU A 197 -4.84 -6.21 4.74
C LEU A 197 -5.01 -7.43 5.65
N PRO A 198 -6.19 -7.61 6.27
CA PRO A 198 -6.53 -8.85 6.95
C PRO A 198 -6.33 -10.06 6.03
N THR A 199 -5.86 -11.17 6.57
CA THR A 199 -5.55 -12.39 5.80
C THR A 199 -6.75 -12.90 4.98
N GLY A 200 -7.98 -12.69 5.48
CA GLY A 200 -9.21 -13.04 4.74
C GLY A 200 -9.48 -12.20 3.49
N ASP A 201 -8.88 -11.02 3.37
CA ASP A 201 -9.14 -10.05 2.29
C ASP A 201 -8.06 -10.06 1.19
N ILE A 202 -6.95 -10.76 1.41
CA ILE A 202 -5.78 -10.78 0.49
C ILE A 202 -6.09 -11.41 -0.87
N GLY A 203 -7.19 -12.15 -1.00
CA GLY A 203 -7.63 -12.77 -2.26
C GLY A 203 -7.90 -11.76 -3.38
N ARG A 204 -8.07 -10.47 -3.05
CA ARG A 204 -8.20 -9.38 -4.03
C ARG A 204 -6.85 -8.89 -4.57
N GLY A 205 -5.75 -9.36 -3.99
CA GLY A 205 -4.40 -8.86 -4.21
C GLY A 205 -4.09 -7.64 -3.34
N LEU A 206 -2.82 -7.50 -2.99
CA LEU A 206 -2.27 -6.30 -2.35
C LEU A 206 -1.42 -5.55 -3.36
N SER A 207 -1.50 -4.24 -3.37
CA SER A 207 -0.65 -3.40 -4.21
C SER A 207 -0.11 -2.22 -3.42
N VAL A 208 1.14 -1.87 -3.69
CA VAL A 208 1.79 -0.66 -3.19
C VAL A 208 2.56 -0.02 -4.32
N SER A 209 2.63 1.31 -4.37
CA SER A 209 3.33 2.04 -5.41
C SER A 209 3.83 3.39 -4.92
N PHE A 210 4.93 3.87 -5.49
CA PHE A 210 5.35 5.25 -5.34
C PHE A 210 5.88 5.85 -6.63
N PRO A 211 5.78 7.19 -6.75
CA PRO A 211 6.44 7.91 -7.82
C PRO A 211 7.96 7.85 -7.67
N VAL A 212 8.62 7.63 -8.80
CA VAL A 212 10.08 7.69 -8.95
C VAL A 212 10.42 8.65 -10.08
N PRO A 213 11.50 9.43 -9.99
CA PRO A 213 12.05 10.11 -11.15
C PRO A 213 12.47 9.07 -12.19
N ILE A 214 12.16 9.32 -13.46
CA ILE A 214 12.73 8.59 -14.60
C ILE A 214 13.66 9.56 -15.31
N ASP A 215 14.93 9.17 -15.42
CA ASP A 215 15.87 9.81 -16.32
C ASP A 215 15.58 9.30 -17.74
N ASP A 216 14.96 10.13 -18.57
CA ASP A 216 14.84 9.86 -20.00
C ASP A 216 16.03 10.54 -20.72
N PRO A 217 16.97 9.79 -21.30
CA PRO A 217 18.12 10.38 -21.97
C PRO A 217 17.76 11.16 -23.25
N GLU A 218 16.52 11.04 -23.76
CA GLU A 218 16.05 11.75 -24.94
C GLU A 218 15.21 13.00 -24.61
N ASP A 219 14.81 13.20 -23.35
CA ASP A 219 14.01 14.32 -22.88
C ASP A 219 14.72 15.06 -21.73
N ASP A 220 15.04 16.34 -21.95
CA ASP A 220 15.65 17.18 -20.90
C ASP A 220 14.67 17.45 -19.73
N THR A 221 13.38 17.10 -19.89
CA THR A 221 12.40 17.19 -18.81
C THR A 221 12.40 15.93 -17.93
N ARG A 222 12.55 16.15 -16.62
CA ARG A 222 12.49 15.07 -15.64
C ARG A 222 11.07 14.50 -15.58
N SER A 223 10.89 13.32 -16.16
CA SER A 223 9.63 12.60 -16.13
C SER A 223 9.44 11.86 -14.80
N LEU A 224 8.19 11.68 -14.37
CA LEU A 224 7.85 10.77 -13.27
C LEU A 224 7.43 9.41 -13.81
N GLY A 225 8.02 8.38 -13.24
CA GLY A 225 7.55 7.02 -13.27
C GLY A 225 6.81 6.64 -12.00
N GLY A 226 6.22 5.46 -12.02
CA GLY A 226 5.77 4.75 -10.84
C GLY A 226 6.42 3.39 -10.78
N VAL A 227 6.92 3.01 -9.60
CA VAL A 227 7.24 1.62 -9.30
C VAL A 227 6.09 1.07 -8.46
N SER A 228 5.57 -0.08 -8.86
CA SER A 228 4.48 -0.76 -8.16
C SER A 228 4.85 -2.20 -7.89
N ALA A 229 4.55 -2.67 -6.69
CA ALA A 229 4.54 -4.08 -6.32
C ALA A 229 3.08 -4.53 -6.23
N THR A 230 2.77 -5.65 -6.87
CA THR A 230 1.47 -6.32 -6.74
C THR A 230 1.68 -7.73 -6.25
N MET A 231 1.05 -8.09 -5.15
CA MET A 231 1.08 -9.42 -4.56
C MET A 231 -0.24 -10.14 -4.76
N LEU A 232 -0.16 -11.38 -5.21
CA LEU A 232 -1.22 -12.37 -5.15
C LEU A 232 -0.75 -13.53 -4.28
N VAL A 233 -1.69 -14.40 -3.88
CA VAL A 233 -1.36 -15.60 -3.13
C VAL A 233 -1.65 -16.82 -4.01
N SER A 234 -0.70 -17.74 -4.07
CA SER A 234 -0.84 -18.99 -4.81
C SER A 234 -1.89 -19.89 -4.16
N THR A 235 -2.31 -20.94 -4.86
CA THR A 235 -3.22 -21.94 -4.28
C THR A 235 -2.59 -22.73 -3.11
N ALA A 236 -1.26 -22.65 -2.96
CA ALA A 236 -0.53 -23.23 -1.84
C ALA A 236 -0.36 -22.25 -0.66
N GLY A 237 -0.87 -21.01 -0.77
CA GLY A 237 -0.72 -19.99 0.26
C GLY A 237 0.58 -19.19 0.15
N GLU A 238 1.35 -19.33 -0.92
CA GLU A 238 2.64 -18.65 -1.09
C GLU A 238 2.45 -17.27 -1.75
N PRO A 239 3.13 -16.21 -1.27
CA PRO A 239 3.05 -14.90 -1.89
C PRO A 239 3.77 -14.89 -3.25
N MET A 240 3.06 -14.40 -4.27
CA MET A 240 3.58 -14.17 -5.62
C MET A 240 3.59 -12.67 -5.88
N VAL A 241 4.77 -12.06 -5.94
CA VAL A 241 4.91 -10.61 -6.13
C VAL A 241 5.46 -10.29 -7.51
N ALA A 242 4.79 -9.36 -8.20
CA ALA A 242 5.26 -8.75 -9.43
C ALA A 242 5.67 -7.30 -9.17
N LEU A 243 6.89 -6.95 -9.57
CA LEU A 243 7.37 -5.57 -9.62
C LEU A 243 7.18 -5.02 -11.04
N GLN A 244 6.69 -3.80 -11.14
CA GLN A 244 6.46 -3.12 -12.41
C GLN A 244 6.89 -1.66 -12.30
N ARG A 245 7.72 -1.22 -13.25
CA ARG A 245 8.02 0.20 -13.50
C ARG A 245 7.19 0.67 -14.68
N ARG A 246 6.54 1.82 -14.55
CA ARG A 246 5.73 2.43 -15.61
C ARG A 246 6.02 3.92 -15.66
N SER A 247 6.06 4.52 -16.84
CA SER A 247 5.97 5.97 -16.94
C SER A 247 4.58 6.42 -16.46
N MET A 248 4.53 7.49 -15.66
CA MET A 248 3.27 8.14 -15.36
C MET A 248 2.99 9.13 -16.50
N SER A 249 1.75 9.12 -16.99
CA SER A 249 1.31 10.19 -17.88
C SER A 249 1.18 11.47 -17.07
N SER A 250 1.61 12.59 -17.65
CA SER A 250 1.28 13.90 -17.10
C SER A 250 -0.24 14.10 -17.04
N THR A 251 -0.66 14.91 -16.08
CA THR A 251 -2.04 15.36 -15.92
C THR A 251 -2.44 16.15 -17.15
N SER A 252 -3.50 15.73 -17.83
CA SER A 252 -3.96 16.45 -19.01
C SER A 252 -4.65 17.75 -18.60
N SER A 253 -4.13 18.90 -19.04
CA SER A 253 -4.77 20.21 -18.80
C SER A 253 -6.21 20.26 -19.32
N SER A 254 -6.56 19.42 -20.30
CA SER A 254 -7.90 19.31 -20.88
C SER A 254 -9.00 18.96 -19.87
N GLN A 255 -8.65 18.37 -18.72
CA GLN A 255 -9.59 18.05 -17.64
C GLN A 255 -10.11 19.30 -16.91
N PHE A 256 -9.36 20.41 -16.94
CA PHE A 256 -9.73 21.69 -16.34
C PHE A 256 -10.48 22.56 -17.34
N ALA A 257 -11.21 23.58 -16.87
CA ALA A 257 -11.99 24.47 -17.72
C ALA A 257 -11.56 25.94 -17.58
N GLY A 258 -11.69 26.72 -18.66
CA GLY A 258 -11.48 28.17 -18.62
C GLY A 258 -10.11 28.58 -18.08
N ALA A 259 -10.11 29.47 -17.07
CA ALA A 259 -8.90 29.98 -16.45
C ALA A 259 -8.08 28.90 -15.71
N GLU A 260 -8.75 27.88 -15.15
CA GLU A 260 -8.07 26.76 -14.48
C GLU A 260 -7.22 25.95 -15.47
N ARG A 261 -7.66 25.82 -16.72
CA ARG A 261 -6.87 25.16 -17.77
C ARG A 261 -5.59 25.92 -18.09
N ALA A 262 -5.70 27.23 -18.29
CA ALA A 262 -4.54 28.06 -18.56
C ALA A 262 -3.54 28.02 -17.38
N ARG A 263 -4.04 28.04 -16.14
CA ARG A 263 -3.18 27.91 -14.95
C ARG A 263 -2.56 26.52 -14.83
N ALA A 264 -3.29 25.45 -15.15
CA ALA A 264 -2.74 24.09 -15.15
C ALA A 264 -1.64 23.90 -16.21
N GLU A 265 -1.74 24.56 -17.35
CA GLU A 265 -0.69 24.58 -18.39
C GLU A 265 0.57 25.30 -17.88
N GLU A 266 0.41 26.46 -17.23
CA GLU A 266 1.52 27.17 -16.60
C GLU A 266 2.18 26.35 -15.49
N LEU A 267 1.39 25.73 -14.61
CA LEU A 267 1.91 24.84 -13.56
C LEU A 267 2.64 23.62 -14.13
N ALA A 268 2.19 23.08 -15.26
CA ALA A 268 2.91 22.00 -15.95
C ALA A 268 4.27 22.48 -16.48
N ASP A 269 4.35 23.69 -17.04
CA ASP A 269 5.59 24.33 -17.48
C ASP A 269 6.54 24.64 -16.30
N GLU A 270 5.99 24.92 -15.12
CA GLU A 270 6.72 25.05 -13.85
C GLU A 270 7.18 23.69 -13.25
N GLY A 271 6.80 22.56 -13.87
CA GLY A 271 7.20 21.21 -13.47
C GLY A 271 6.17 20.43 -12.63
N PHE A 272 4.99 20.99 -12.37
CA PHE A 272 3.88 20.34 -11.65
C PHE A 272 2.98 19.52 -12.58
N ALA A 273 3.59 18.74 -13.46
CA ALA A 273 2.86 18.01 -14.50
C ALA A 273 2.14 16.76 -13.99
N PHE A 274 2.40 16.28 -12.77
CA PHE A 274 1.91 14.99 -12.28
C PHE A 274 0.97 15.13 -11.09
N SER A 275 -0.04 14.25 -11.02
CA SER A 275 -1.05 14.22 -9.96
C SER A 275 -1.71 15.58 -9.68
N LEU A 276 -1.74 16.48 -10.66
CA LEU A 276 -2.20 17.86 -10.49
C LEU A 276 -3.72 17.86 -10.34
N THR A 277 -4.20 18.42 -9.24
CA THR A 277 -5.62 18.47 -8.92
C THR A 277 -5.98 19.71 -8.10
N ILE A 278 -7.22 20.17 -8.24
CA ILE A 278 -7.78 21.24 -7.42
C ILE A 278 -8.37 20.60 -6.17
N VAL A 279 -7.90 21.01 -4.99
CA VAL A 279 -8.36 20.48 -3.69
C VAL A 279 -9.41 21.36 -3.03
N GLY A 280 -9.57 22.58 -3.53
CA GLY A 280 -10.54 23.55 -3.04
C GLY A 280 -10.31 24.93 -3.63
N SER A 281 -10.85 25.95 -2.97
CA SER A 281 -10.60 27.34 -3.33
C SER A 281 -10.36 28.17 -2.07
N PHE A 282 -9.53 29.20 -2.21
CA PHE A 282 -9.28 30.20 -1.18
C PHE A 282 -9.33 31.59 -1.81
N ARG A 283 -10.11 32.50 -1.20
CA ARG A 283 -10.35 33.85 -1.74
C ARG A 283 -10.72 33.86 -3.23
N THR A 284 -11.62 32.96 -3.63
CA THR A 284 -12.11 32.77 -5.01
C THR A 284 -11.09 32.29 -6.03
N GLN A 285 -9.88 31.90 -5.61
CA GLN A 285 -8.86 31.30 -6.45
C GLN A 285 -8.68 29.81 -6.10
N PRO A 286 -8.34 28.95 -7.07
CA PRO A 286 -8.13 27.54 -6.81
C PRO A 286 -6.92 27.31 -5.89
N VAL A 287 -6.99 26.23 -5.13
CA VAL A 287 -5.88 25.68 -4.37
C VAL A 287 -5.56 24.32 -4.95
N TRP A 288 -4.31 24.12 -5.34
CA TRP A 288 -3.86 22.94 -6.05
C TRP A 288 -3.00 22.04 -5.16
N VAL A 289 -3.03 20.76 -5.47
CA VAL A 289 -2.01 19.80 -5.05
C VAL A 289 -1.43 19.17 -6.31
N GLY A 290 -0.11 19.07 -6.38
CA GLY A 290 0.59 18.43 -7.49
C GLY A 290 1.92 17.86 -7.03
N ASP A 291 2.44 16.94 -7.84
CA ASP A 291 3.77 16.37 -7.64
C ASP A 291 4.74 17.02 -8.64
N ARG A 292 5.97 17.28 -8.20
CA ARG A 292 7.07 17.73 -9.05
C ARG A 292 8.37 16.99 -8.73
N VAL A 293 9.36 17.12 -9.60
CA VAL A 293 10.73 16.70 -9.31
C VAL A 293 11.55 17.93 -8.90
N SER A 294 12.07 17.94 -7.68
CA SER A 294 12.94 19.00 -7.16
C SER A 294 14.23 19.10 -7.97
N GLU A 295 14.97 20.21 -7.86
CA GLU A 295 16.27 20.36 -8.53
C GLU A 295 17.28 19.25 -8.17
N ARG A 296 17.13 18.63 -6.99
CA ARG A 296 17.96 17.51 -6.51
C ARG A 296 17.54 16.16 -7.07
N GLY A 297 16.49 16.10 -7.88
CA GLY A 297 15.95 14.85 -8.42
C GLY A 297 15.03 14.12 -7.45
N GLU A 298 14.54 14.78 -6.40
CA GLU A 298 13.63 14.17 -5.43
C GLU A 298 12.18 14.47 -5.83
N VAL A 299 11.28 13.50 -5.67
CA VAL A 299 9.85 13.77 -5.86
C VAL A 299 9.34 14.54 -4.65
N GLU A 300 8.70 15.67 -4.90
CA GLU A 300 8.05 16.52 -3.89
C GLU A 300 6.56 16.59 -4.15
N LYS A 301 5.77 16.61 -3.07
CA LYS A 301 4.35 16.88 -3.14
C LYS A 301 4.09 18.29 -2.64
N CYS A 302 3.36 19.07 -3.42
CA CYS A 302 3.27 20.50 -3.20
C CYS A 302 1.82 20.99 -3.09
N LEU A 303 1.59 21.91 -2.16
CA LEU A 303 0.40 22.73 -2.01
C LEU A 303 0.65 24.08 -2.68
N ILE A 304 -0.18 24.44 -3.66
CA ILE A 304 -0.06 25.68 -4.43
C ILE A 304 -1.31 26.53 -4.20
N ILE A 305 -1.12 27.76 -3.73
CA ILE A 305 -2.19 28.68 -3.36
C ILE A 305 -2.06 29.95 -4.20
N ASP A 306 -2.84 30.03 -5.27
CA ASP A 306 -2.78 31.15 -6.22
C ASP A 306 -3.12 32.50 -5.55
N ALA A 307 -4.02 32.51 -4.57
CA ALA A 307 -4.45 33.73 -3.88
C ALA A 307 -3.34 34.46 -3.10
N GLY A 308 -2.20 33.81 -2.87
CA GLY A 308 -1.04 34.39 -2.21
C GLY A 308 0.28 34.14 -2.94
N ASP A 309 0.23 33.62 -4.17
CA ASP A 309 1.40 33.15 -4.94
C ASP A 309 2.38 32.32 -4.08
N LEU A 310 1.81 31.35 -3.36
CA LEU A 310 2.52 30.58 -2.35
C LEU A 310 2.53 29.10 -2.73
N THR A 311 3.72 28.51 -2.71
CA THR A 311 3.91 27.08 -2.92
C THR A 311 4.73 26.49 -1.77
N THR A 312 4.15 25.53 -1.06
CA THR A 312 4.84 24.73 -0.04
C THR A 312 4.97 23.30 -0.52
N CYS A 313 6.14 22.70 -0.36
CA CYS A 313 6.43 21.34 -0.79
C CYS A 313 6.98 20.51 0.36
N GLU A 314 6.59 19.25 0.41
CA GLU A 314 7.06 18.26 1.37
C GLU A 314 7.46 16.97 0.64
N SER A 315 8.19 16.08 1.33
CA SER A 315 8.39 14.73 0.82
C SER A 315 7.03 14.01 0.73
N PRO A 316 6.83 13.08 -0.23
CA PRO A 316 5.55 12.37 -0.35
C PRO A 316 5.16 11.64 0.94
N SER A 317 6.13 11.09 1.68
CA SER A 317 5.91 10.42 2.95
C SER A 317 5.40 11.40 4.01
N ASP A 318 6.08 12.53 4.20
CA ASP A 318 5.69 13.54 5.19
C ASP A 318 4.32 14.14 4.81
N ALA A 319 4.11 14.47 3.54
CA ALA A 319 2.84 14.98 3.05
C ALA A 319 1.66 14.05 3.37
N TRP A 320 1.84 12.73 3.33
CA TRP A 320 0.77 11.79 3.69
C TRP A 320 0.58 11.60 5.19
N GLU A 321 1.66 11.65 5.97
CA GLU A 321 1.61 11.46 7.42
C GLU A 321 1.11 12.71 8.15
N SER A 322 1.68 13.87 7.85
CA SER A 322 1.39 15.14 8.55
C SER A 322 0.55 16.10 7.73
N GLY A 323 0.49 15.97 6.40
CA GLY A 323 -0.12 16.95 5.52
C GLY A 323 0.90 17.97 5.01
N ILE A 324 0.42 18.96 4.26
CA ILE A 324 1.23 20.09 3.80
C ILE A 324 0.54 21.37 4.26
N ASP A 325 1.18 22.16 5.10
CA ASP A 325 0.61 23.42 5.59
C ASP A 325 1.25 24.66 4.94
N ALA A 326 0.46 25.71 4.84
CA ALA A 326 0.88 26.99 4.32
C ALA A 326 0.17 28.10 5.10
N ARG A 327 0.94 29.07 5.60
CA ARG A 327 0.41 30.23 6.33
C ARG A 327 0.39 31.45 5.42
N ILE A 328 -0.77 32.11 5.36
CA ILE A 328 -0.98 33.36 4.64
C ILE A 328 -1.37 34.45 5.62
N ASP A 329 -0.57 35.50 5.69
CA ASP A 329 -0.87 36.67 6.52
C ASP A 329 -1.87 37.61 5.82
N GLY A 330 -2.86 38.10 6.56
CA GLY A 330 -3.81 39.09 6.08
C GLY A 330 -3.13 40.43 5.76
N VAL A 331 -3.23 40.88 4.50
CA VAL A 331 -2.77 42.21 4.09
C VAL A 331 -3.91 43.21 4.28
N GLY A 332 -3.95 43.91 5.42
CA GLY A 332 -4.92 44.98 5.68
C GLY A 332 -4.91 45.42 7.14
N GLY A 333 -4.63 46.70 7.40
CA GLY A 333 -4.30 47.28 8.71
C GLY A 333 -5.39 47.33 9.79
N ALA A 334 -6.34 46.40 9.83
CA ALA A 334 -7.22 46.19 10.97
C ALA A 334 -7.44 44.69 11.14
N GLU A 335 -6.77 44.13 12.16
CA GLU A 335 -6.66 42.71 12.53
C GLU A 335 -5.88 41.82 11.53
N VAL A 336 -4.61 41.57 11.89
CA VAL A 336 -3.73 40.58 11.25
C VAL A 336 -4.26 39.19 11.57
N GLY A 337 -5.29 38.74 10.86
CA GLY A 337 -5.66 37.34 10.81
C GLY A 337 -4.69 36.61 9.90
N SER A 338 -3.88 35.72 10.46
CA SER A 338 -3.16 34.73 9.65
C SER A 338 -4.08 33.55 9.39
N THR A 339 -4.14 33.07 8.17
CA THR A 339 -4.90 31.88 7.78
C THR A 339 -3.91 30.75 7.51
N VAL A 340 -4.21 29.56 8.02
CA VAL A 340 -3.47 28.34 7.69
C VAL A 340 -4.33 27.54 6.72
N LEU A 341 -3.75 27.19 5.59
CA LEU A 341 -4.29 26.25 4.64
C LEU A 341 -3.49 24.97 4.74
N GLU A 342 -4.17 23.85 4.82
CA GLU A 342 -3.54 22.55 4.98
C GLU A 342 -4.13 21.55 3.98
N ALA A 343 -3.27 20.96 3.16
CA ALA A 343 -3.63 19.80 2.36
C ALA A 343 -3.46 18.53 3.19
N ARG A 344 -4.56 17.81 3.41
CA ARG A 344 -4.58 16.52 4.09
C ARG A 344 -4.97 15.41 3.12
N PHE A 345 -4.63 14.18 3.46
CA PHE A 345 -4.90 13.03 2.61
C PHE A 345 -5.74 11.99 3.35
N THR A 346 -6.72 11.42 2.65
CA THR A 346 -7.45 10.25 3.17
C THR A 346 -6.53 9.02 3.18
N ARG A 347 -7.00 7.93 3.80
CA ARG A 347 -6.33 6.61 3.72
C ARG A 347 -6.08 6.11 2.28
N TRP A 348 -6.84 6.63 1.31
CA TRP A 348 -6.74 6.32 -0.11
C TRP A 348 -5.95 7.38 -0.88
N GLN A 349 -5.18 8.21 -0.16
CA GLN A 349 -4.34 9.27 -0.72
C GLN A 349 -5.11 10.35 -1.51
N THR A 350 -6.44 10.40 -1.37
CA THR A 350 -7.26 11.48 -1.95
C THR A 350 -7.03 12.76 -1.13
N PRO A 351 -6.56 13.86 -1.74
CA PRO A 351 -6.34 15.11 -1.03
C PRO A 351 -7.65 15.83 -0.70
N TYR A 352 -7.66 16.59 0.40
CA TYR A 352 -8.70 17.54 0.77
C TYR A 352 -8.09 18.75 1.47
N LEU A 353 -8.75 19.90 1.34
CA LEU A 353 -8.28 21.16 1.93
C LEU A 353 -8.93 21.41 3.30
N VAL A 354 -8.10 21.73 4.29
CA VAL A 354 -8.51 22.26 5.58
C VAL A 354 -8.08 23.73 5.66
N ILE A 355 -8.99 24.61 6.05
CA ILE A 355 -8.72 26.04 6.22
C ILE A 355 -9.00 26.40 7.67
N GLY A 356 -8.01 26.93 8.37
CA GLY A 356 -8.10 27.33 9.76
C GLY A 356 -7.55 28.73 9.98
N GLU A 357 -7.93 29.34 11.11
CA GLU A 357 -7.27 30.54 11.61
C GLU A 357 -5.93 30.13 12.23
N ALA A 358 -4.85 30.83 11.90
CA ALA A 358 -3.60 30.61 12.61
C ALA A 358 -3.76 31.14 14.04
N SER A 359 -3.46 30.29 15.01
CA SER A 359 -3.34 30.73 16.39
C SER A 359 -2.24 31.79 16.48
N ALA A 360 -2.52 32.90 17.15
CA ALA A 360 -1.50 33.90 17.47
C ALA A 360 -0.35 33.20 18.20
N SER A 361 0.86 33.25 17.63
CA SER A 361 2.03 32.59 18.21
C SER A 361 2.26 33.14 19.63
N PRO A 362 2.35 32.28 20.67
CA PRO A 362 2.63 32.73 22.03
C PRO A 362 4.11 33.15 22.11
N GLY A 363 4.41 34.37 21.70
CA GLY A 363 5.78 34.88 21.67
C GLY A 363 6.01 36.16 20.86
N ALA A 364 5.04 36.63 20.06
CA ALA A 364 5.16 37.96 19.47
C ALA A 364 4.93 39.02 20.57
N PRO A 365 5.83 40.01 20.75
CA PRO A 365 5.53 41.13 21.62
C PRO A 365 4.25 41.78 21.09
N GLN A 366 3.26 41.92 21.98
CA GLN A 366 2.02 42.64 21.72
C GLN A 366 2.41 44.08 21.39
N ASP A 367 2.60 44.36 20.10
CA ASP A 367 2.91 45.70 19.64
C ASP A 367 1.62 46.50 19.80
N THR A 368 1.52 47.19 20.94
CA THR A 368 0.43 48.10 21.27
C THR A 368 0.19 49.03 20.09
N VAL A 369 -0.91 48.81 19.37
CA VAL A 369 -1.34 49.69 18.27
C VAL A 369 -1.69 51.04 18.88
N ARG A 370 -0.76 51.99 18.73
CA ARG A 370 -0.93 53.36 19.20
C ARG A 370 -1.71 54.15 18.15
N VAL A 371 -3.01 54.30 18.36
CA VAL A 371 -3.87 55.14 17.51
C VAL A 371 -3.60 56.61 17.88
N GLU A 372 -2.96 57.37 17.00
CA GLU A 372 -2.80 58.82 17.17
C GLU A 372 -4.11 59.55 16.87
N ALA A 373 -4.74 60.10 17.91
CA ALA A 373 -5.85 61.05 17.78
C ALA A 373 -5.34 62.50 17.93
N PRO A 374 -5.73 63.46 17.06
CA PRO A 374 -5.40 64.87 17.24
C PRO A 374 -6.14 65.54 18.43
N PRO A 375 -5.62 66.66 18.95
CA PRO A 375 -4.98 66.74 20.26
C PRO A 375 -5.97 66.52 21.43
N GLY A 376 -5.76 65.45 22.17
CA GLY A 376 -6.43 65.14 23.44
C GLY A 376 -5.77 63.88 24.00
N ASP A 377 -5.60 63.81 25.32
CA ASP A 377 -4.74 62.81 25.99
C ASP A 377 -4.98 61.37 25.51
N PRO A 378 -3.91 60.56 25.34
CA PRO A 378 -4.02 59.19 24.85
C PRO A 378 -4.83 58.32 25.82
N ILE A 379 -5.89 57.69 25.32
CA ILE A 379 -6.65 56.68 26.06
C ILE A 379 -5.86 55.38 26.01
N VAL A 380 -5.30 54.97 27.15
CA VAL A 380 -4.78 53.61 27.34
C VAL A 380 -5.96 52.70 27.64
N VAL A 381 -6.25 51.78 26.73
CA VAL A 381 -7.22 50.70 26.98
C VAL A 381 -6.42 49.50 27.51
N GLU A 382 -6.42 49.30 28.82
CA GLU A 382 -5.93 48.06 29.42
C GLU A 382 -6.92 46.92 29.10
N PRO A 383 -6.45 45.75 28.64
CA PRO A 383 -7.28 44.55 28.55
C PRO A 383 -7.83 44.21 29.94
N PRO A 384 -9.07 43.71 30.07
CA PRO A 384 -9.60 43.32 31.37
C PRO A 384 -8.69 42.24 31.98
N GLY A 385 -7.98 42.61 33.05
CA GLY A 385 -7.21 41.68 33.85
C GLY A 385 -8.14 40.62 34.40
N ARG A 386 -7.74 39.34 34.30
CA ARG A 386 -8.28 38.32 35.18
C ARG A 386 -7.87 38.68 36.60
N ASP A 387 -8.82 39.14 37.40
CA ASP A 387 -8.64 39.20 38.85
C ASP A 387 -8.38 37.77 39.35
N SER A 388 -7.15 37.54 39.82
CA SER A 388 -6.81 36.44 40.70
C SER A 388 -6.92 36.96 42.13
N ASP A 389 -8.15 37.00 42.67
CA ASP A 389 -8.51 36.78 44.08
C ASP A 389 -9.99 37.17 44.31
N GLY A 390 -10.84 36.16 44.58
CA GLY A 390 -12.27 36.31 44.91
C GLY A 390 -13.08 35.05 44.68
#